data_AF-A0A7V1PBX5-F1
#
_entry.id   AF-A0A7V1PBX5-F1
#
_cell.length_a   1.000
_cell.length_b   1.000
_cell.length_c   1.000
_cell.angle_alpha   90.00
_cell.angle_beta   90.00
_cell.angle_gamma   90.00
#
_symmetry.space_group_name_H-M   'P 1'
#
loop_
_entity.id
_entity.type
_entity.pdbx_description
1 polymer ?
#
loop_
_entity_poly.entity_id
_entity_poly.type
_entity_poly.pdbx_seq_one_letter_code
_entity_poly.pdbx_strand_id
1 'polypeptide(L)'
;MRGQLPLLPPHTRYVTKGLLRQIEALEEEIRALEERMREVLSPTREVELLQTLPGVGFILATVIALEVGDVGKFPGPGQLASYAGMTPRVHASGGKVRYGRTRQDANRYLKWAYSEAANVVARYHKDHPHRHVSVLYARVRKRRGHQVAVGAVGRHLAEATYWMLKKSEAYRDPVLGSGRSGV
;
A
#
# COMPACT_ATOMS: atom_id res chain seq x y z
N MET A 1 3.56 -15.81 -20.95
CA MET A 1 2.27 -16.45 -21.32
C MET A 1 2.08 -16.65 -22.82
N ARG A 2 2.33 -15.66 -23.70
CA ARG A 2 2.11 -15.82 -25.16
C ARG A 2 2.89 -16.97 -25.80
N GLY A 3 4.10 -17.26 -25.32
CA GLY A 3 4.94 -18.37 -25.84
C GLY A 3 4.39 -19.79 -25.61
N GLN A 4 3.41 -19.98 -24.72
CA GLN A 4 2.81 -21.29 -24.44
C GLN A 4 1.45 -21.51 -25.12
N LEU A 5 0.87 -20.48 -25.76
CA LEU A 5 -0.39 -20.59 -26.49
C LEU A 5 -0.41 -21.71 -27.56
N PRO A 6 0.70 -21.97 -28.29
CA PRO A 6 0.75 -23.06 -29.25
C PRO A 6 0.69 -24.47 -28.65
N LEU A 7 0.84 -24.60 -27.32
CA LEU A 7 0.82 -25.89 -26.62
C LEU A 7 -0.59 -26.25 -26.10
N LEU A 8 -1.54 -25.32 -26.16
CA LEU A 8 -2.90 -25.54 -25.66
C LEU A 8 -3.78 -26.27 -26.69
N PRO A 9 -4.72 -27.14 -26.25
CA PRO A 9 -5.73 -27.75 -27.11
C PRO A 9 -6.52 -26.71 -27.93
N PRO A 10 -7.05 -27.04 -29.11
CA PRO A 10 -7.62 -26.07 -30.05
C PRO A 10 -8.70 -25.16 -29.45
N HIS A 11 -9.70 -25.75 -28.75
CA HIS A 11 -10.79 -25.00 -28.13
C HIS A 11 -10.31 -24.12 -26.98
N THR A 12 -9.44 -24.64 -26.11
CA THR A 12 -8.82 -23.87 -25.02
C THR A 12 -8.02 -22.70 -25.58
N ARG A 13 -7.20 -22.93 -26.60
CA ARG A 13 -6.41 -21.89 -27.28
C ARG A 13 -7.30 -20.79 -27.86
N TYR A 14 -8.42 -21.16 -28.49
CA TYR A 14 -9.36 -20.19 -29.03
C TYR A 14 -9.93 -19.26 -27.94
N VAL A 15 -10.43 -19.84 -26.85
CA VAL A 15 -10.98 -19.08 -25.72
C VAL A 15 -9.90 -18.23 -25.05
N THR A 16 -8.72 -18.79 -24.78
CA THR A 16 -7.60 -18.05 -24.16
C THR A 16 -7.14 -16.87 -25.02
N LYS A 17 -7.11 -17.02 -26.36
CA LYS A 17 -6.84 -15.90 -27.27
C LYS A 17 -7.91 -14.80 -27.14
N GLY A 18 -9.18 -15.16 -27.00
CA GLY A 18 -10.26 -14.21 -26.76
C GLY A 18 -10.07 -13.42 -25.47
N LEU A 19 -9.78 -14.11 -24.35
CA LEU A 19 -9.51 -13.48 -23.06
C LEU A 19 -8.26 -12.59 -23.09
N LEU A 20 -7.21 -13.01 -23.78
CA LEU A 20 -6.00 -12.22 -23.91
C LEU A 20 -6.25 -10.89 -24.64
N ARG A 21 -7.05 -10.91 -25.72
CA ARG A 21 -7.46 -9.66 -26.39
C ARG A 21 -8.26 -8.73 -25.48
N GLN A 22 -9.12 -9.29 -24.62
CA GLN A 22 -9.87 -8.48 -23.66
C GLN A 22 -8.95 -7.83 -22.63
N ILE A 23 -7.97 -8.59 -22.12
CA ILE A 23 -6.95 -8.05 -21.21
C ILE A 23 -6.16 -6.93 -21.88
N GLU A 24 -5.69 -7.14 -23.12
CA GLU A 24 -4.92 -6.15 -23.87
C GLU A 24 -5.71 -4.86 -24.10
N ALA A 25 -6.99 -4.97 -24.50
CA ALA A 25 -7.86 -3.80 -24.68
C ALA A 25 -8.09 -3.03 -23.37
N LEU A 26 -8.34 -3.75 -22.26
CA LEU A 26 -8.52 -3.12 -20.95
C LEU A 26 -7.21 -2.47 -20.46
N GLU A 27 -6.06 -3.08 -20.71
CA GLU A 27 -4.77 -2.49 -20.39
C GLU A 27 -4.50 -1.20 -21.18
N GLU A 28 -4.91 -1.13 -22.44
CA GLU A 28 -4.84 0.09 -23.25
C GLU A 28 -5.75 1.19 -22.70
N GLU A 29 -6.99 0.85 -22.35
CA GLU A 29 -7.95 1.81 -21.78
C GLU A 29 -7.49 2.32 -20.41
N ILE A 30 -6.98 1.44 -19.55
CA ILE A 30 -6.38 1.82 -18.25
C ILE A 30 -5.23 2.79 -18.47
N ARG A 31 -4.30 2.49 -19.39
CA ARG A 31 -3.17 3.40 -19.69
C ARG A 31 -3.64 4.78 -20.16
N ALA A 32 -4.64 4.83 -21.03
CA ALA A 32 -5.20 6.09 -21.51
C ALA A 32 -5.84 6.91 -20.36
N LEU A 33 -6.54 6.25 -19.44
CA LEU A 33 -7.11 6.89 -18.26
C LEU A 33 -6.04 7.39 -17.29
N GLU A 34 -4.99 6.59 -17.04
CA GLU A 34 -3.86 6.99 -16.21
C GLU A 34 -3.13 8.22 -16.76
N GLU A 35 -2.95 8.30 -18.09
CA GLU A 35 -2.33 9.46 -18.74
C GLU A 35 -3.21 10.71 -18.60
N ARG A 36 -4.51 10.57 -18.87
CA ARG A 36 -5.47 11.66 -18.68
C ARG A 36 -5.52 12.13 -17.22
N MET A 37 -5.37 11.23 -16.26
CA MET A 37 -5.25 11.61 -14.84
C MET A 37 -3.99 12.43 -14.57
N ARG A 38 -2.84 12.12 -15.18
CA ARG A 38 -1.61 12.91 -15.05
C ARG A 38 -1.79 14.32 -15.59
N GLU A 39 -2.42 14.46 -16.76
CA GLU A 39 -2.70 15.75 -17.39
C GLU A 39 -3.61 16.61 -16.51
N VAL A 40 -4.72 16.04 -16.02
CA VAL A 40 -5.72 16.77 -15.23
C VAL A 40 -5.21 17.12 -13.84
N LEU A 41 -4.51 16.21 -13.18
CA LEU A 41 -4.15 16.34 -11.76
C LEU A 41 -2.78 16.96 -11.52
N SER A 42 -2.01 17.27 -12.57
CA SER A 42 -0.69 17.93 -12.57
C SER A 42 0.16 17.65 -11.32
N PRO A 43 1.18 16.76 -11.38
CA PRO A 43 1.83 16.22 -10.20
C PRO A 43 2.24 17.30 -9.21
N THR A 44 1.54 17.34 -8.07
CA THR A 44 1.88 18.28 -7.00
C THR A 44 3.11 17.77 -6.25
N ARG A 45 3.75 18.67 -5.50
CA ARG A 45 4.92 18.31 -4.71
C ARG A 45 4.62 17.16 -3.74
N GLU A 46 3.42 17.16 -3.15
CA GLU A 46 2.96 16.10 -2.25
C GLU A 46 2.89 14.76 -2.98
N VAL A 47 2.35 14.72 -4.20
CA VAL A 47 2.25 13.49 -5.00
C VAL A 47 3.64 12.95 -5.36
N GLU A 48 4.58 13.82 -5.72
CA GLU A 48 5.98 13.42 -5.96
C GLU A 48 6.62 12.83 -4.70
N LEU A 49 6.45 13.49 -3.55
CA LEU A 49 6.98 13.01 -2.28
C LEU A 49 6.38 11.64 -1.96
N LEU A 50 5.06 11.47 -2.07
CA LEU A 50 4.38 10.22 -1.75
C LEU A 50 4.77 9.07 -2.67
N GLN A 51 5.14 9.33 -3.93
CA GLN A 51 5.68 8.28 -4.83
C GLN A 51 7.03 7.70 -4.36
N THR A 52 7.73 8.36 -3.43
CA THR A 52 8.94 7.79 -2.82
C THR A 52 8.64 6.72 -1.77
N LEU A 53 7.37 6.57 -1.34
CA LEU A 53 6.97 5.50 -0.43
C LEU A 53 7.11 4.12 -1.11
N PRO A 54 7.64 3.10 -0.41
CA PRO A 54 7.73 1.77 -0.95
C PRO A 54 6.37 1.21 -1.38
N GLY A 55 6.26 0.81 -2.65
CA GLY A 55 5.04 0.24 -3.23
C GLY A 55 3.98 1.27 -3.64
N VAL A 56 4.27 2.56 -3.55
CA VAL A 56 3.33 3.63 -3.93
C VAL A 56 3.72 4.20 -5.30
N GLY A 57 2.89 3.94 -6.31
CA GLY A 57 2.98 4.59 -7.62
C GLY A 57 2.10 5.84 -7.70
N PHE A 58 2.07 6.48 -8.87
CA PHE A 58 1.30 7.71 -9.13
C PHE A 58 -0.15 7.63 -8.65
N ILE A 59 -0.92 6.62 -9.05
CA ILE A 59 -2.33 6.49 -8.68
C ILE A 59 -2.52 6.42 -7.15
N LEU A 60 -1.71 5.61 -6.47
CA LEU A 60 -1.78 5.50 -5.02
C LEU A 60 -1.35 6.79 -4.32
N ALA A 61 -0.30 7.45 -4.81
CA ALA A 61 0.17 8.73 -4.29
C ALA A 61 -0.90 9.82 -4.41
N THR A 62 -1.55 9.91 -5.57
CA THR A 62 -2.66 10.84 -5.83
C THR A 62 -3.84 10.58 -4.91
N VAL A 63 -4.26 9.32 -4.76
CA VAL A 63 -5.35 8.97 -3.83
C VAL A 63 -4.97 9.32 -2.39
N ILE A 64 -3.75 9.02 -1.96
CA ILE A 64 -3.29 9.38 -0.62
C ILE A 64 -3.29 10.90 -0.44
N ALA A 65 -2.77 11.67 -1.39
CA ALA A 65 -2.74 13.13 -1.33
C ALA A 65 -4.14 13.73 -1.20
N LEU A 66 -5.10 13.27 -2.02
CA LEU A 66 -6.47 13.79 -2.04
C LEU A 66 -7.24 13.44 -0.75
N GLU A 67 -7.13 12.19 -0.29
CA GLU A 67 -7.86 11.73 0.90
C GLU A 67 -7.27 12.25 2.21
N VAL A 68 -5.94 12.42 2.27
CA VAL A 68 -5.28 13.06 3.40
C VAL A 68 -5.58 14.56 3.40
N GLY A 69 -5.47 15.24 2.26
CA GLY A 69 -5.57 16.70 2.18
C GLY A 69 -4.56 17.37 3.11
N ASP A 70 -5.00 18.37 3.87
CA ASP A 70 -4.17 18.96 4.92
C ASP A 70 -3.86 17.94 6.03
N VAL A 71 -2.58 17.53 6.11
CA VAL A 71 -2.10 16.61 7.15
C VAL A 71 -2.19 17.22 8.55
N GLY A 72 -2.23 18.55 8.67
CA GLY A 72 -2.36 19.30 9.93
C GLY A 72 -3.64 19.00 10.69
N LYS A 73 -4.70 18.51 10.01
CA LYS A 73 -5.95 18.08 10.66
C LYS A 73 -5.77 16.85 11.56
N PHE A 74 -4.68 16.11 11.40
CA PHE A 74 -4.37 14.95 12.23
C PHE A 74 -3.43 15.33 13.39
N PRO A 75 -3.81 15.06 14.66
CA PRO A 75 -2.96 15.33 15.82
C PRO A 75 -1.63 14.57 15.82
N GLY A 76 -1.53 13.49 15.04
CA GLY A 76 -0.33 12.67 14.98
C GLY A 76 -0.42 11.55 13.93
N PRO A 77 0.70 10.84 13.70
CA PRO A 77 0.79 9.78 12.70
C PRO A 77 -0.13 8.59 13.01
N GLY A 78 -0.33 8.27 14.29
CA GLY A 78 -1.24 7.20 14.72
C GLY A 78 -2.70 7.51 14.40
N GLN A 79 -3.11 8.78 14.45
CA GLN A 79 -4.46 9.23 14.10
C GLN A 79 -4.69 9.14 12.59
N LEU A 80 -3.70 9.51 11.77
CA LEU A 80 -3.77 9.27 10.32
C LEU A 80 -3.87 7.78 10.01
N ALA A 81 -3.03 6.93 10.63
CA ALA A 81 -3.10 5.49 10.44
C ALA A 81 -4.45 4.90 10.87
N SER A 82 -5.06 5.43 11.93
CA SER A 82 -6.38 4.99 12.40
C SER A 82 -7.49 5.41 11.44
N TYR A 83 -7.46 6.65 10.97
CA TYR A 83 -8.37 7.17 9.94
C TYR A 83 -8.27 6.37 8.64
N ALA A 84 -7.06 6.00 8.22
CA ALA A 84 -6.78 5.16 7.07
C ALA A 84 -7.17 3.67 7.26
N GLY A 85 -7.65 3.27 8.44
CA GLY A 85 -8.03 1.89 8.71
C GLY A 85 -6.85 0.91 8.84
N MET A 86 -5.64 1.42 9.07
CA MET A 86 -4.42 0.62 9.25
C MET A 86 -4.18 0.20 10.70
N THR A 87 -5.13 0.48 11.59
CA THR A 87 -5.06 0.09 13.01
C THR A 87 -6.18 -0.88 13.36
N PRO A 88 -5.90 -2.00 14.05
CA PRO A 88 -6.95 -2.88 14.55
C PRO A 88 -7.78 -2.15 15.61
N ARG A 89 -9.06 -2.52 15.72
CA ARG A 89 -9.90 -2.00 16.82
C ARG A 89 -9.43 -2.62 18.13
N VAL A 90 -9.26 -1.80 19.16
CA VAL A 90 -8.85 -2.28 20.49
C VAL A 90 -10.06 -2.28 21.41
N HIS A 91 -10.37 -3.44 21.99
CA HIS A 91 -11.31 -3.59 23.09
C HIS A 91 -10.52 -3.92 24.36
N ALA A 92 -10.43 -2.97 25.28
CA ALA A 92 -9.80 -3.18 26.58
C ALA A 92 -10.87 -3.13 27.68
N SER A 93 -11.04 -4.22 28.41
CA SER A 93 -11.88 -4.27 29.61
C SER A 93 -11.26 -5.20 30.66
N GLY A 94 -11.38 -4.83 31.94
CA GLY A 94 -10.89 -5.65 33.07
C GLY A 94 -9.42 -6.09 32.95
N GLY A 95 -8.53 -5.21 32.48
CA GLY A 95 -7.08 -5.50 32.32
C GLY A 95 -6.71 -6.38 31.13
N LYS A 96 -7.65 -6.81 30.29
CA LYS A 96 -7.39 -7.59 29.08
C LYS A 96 -7.59 -6.75 27.82
N VAL A 97 -6.59 -6.74 26.94
CA VAL A 97 -6.65 -6.05 25.64
C VAL A 97 -6.90 -7.06 24.54
N ARG A 98 -8.01 -6.89 23.80
CA ARG A 98 -8.36 -7.68 22.62
C ARG A 98 -8.31 -6.82 21.37
N TYR A 99 -7.69 -7.34 20.32
CA TYR A 99 -7.64 -6.69 19.01
C TYR A 99 -8.69 -7.31 18.09
N GLY A 100 -9.57 -6.47 17.56
CA GLY A 100 -10.64 -6.82 16.62
C GLY A 100 -10.40 -6.29 15.22
N ARG A 101 -11.41 -6.49 14.35
CA ARG A 101 -11.40 -5.99 12.96
C ARG A 101 -11.24 -4.47 12.91
N THR A 102 -10.63 -3.97 11.82
CA THR A 102 -10.61 -2.53 11.50
C THR A 102 -12.02 -1.96 11.59
N ARG A 103 -12.13 -0.72 12.05
CA ARG A 103 -13.42 -0.03 12.13
C ARG A 103 -14.06 0.15 10.73
N GLN A 104 -15.38 0.22 10.69
CA GLN A 104 -16.15 0.34 9.44
C GLN A 104 -16.18 1.77 8.88
N ASP A 105 -15.93 2.75 9.74
CA ASP A 105 -15.87 4.19 9.47
C ASP A 105 -14.50 4.68 8.97
N ALA A 106 -13.55 3.76 8.77
CA ALA A 106 -12.25 4.08 8.21
C ALA A 106 -12.38 4.51 6.74
N ASN A 107 -11.52 5.43 6.31
CA ASN A 107 -11.43 5.86 4.92
C ASN A 107 -11.07 4.66 4.03
N ARG A 108 -12.00 4.27 3.16
CA ARG A 108 -11.89 3.05 2.34
C ARG A 108 -10.84 3.19 1.25
N TYR A 109 -10.66 4.39 0.69
CA TYR A 109 -9.68 4.67 -0.34
C TYR A 109 -8.26 4.61 0.23
N LEU A 110 -8.00 5.25 1.38
CA LEU A 110 -6.72 5.11 2.07
C LEU A 110 -6.47 3.67 2.51
N LYS A 111 -7.51 2.97 2.99
CA LYS A 111 -7.37 1.57 3.38
C LYS A 111 -6.92 0.71 2.22
N TRP A 112 -7.57 0.87 1.07
CA TRP A 112 -7.21 0.19 -0.17
C TRP A 112 -5.79 0.56 -0.60
N ALA A 113 -5.47 1.86 -0.67
CA ALA A 113 -4.19 2.34 -1.18
C ALA A 113 -2.99 1.81 -0.38
N TYR A 114 -3.04 1.89 0.96
CA TYR A 114 -1.96 1.36 1.79
C TYR A 114 -1.89 -0.17 1.79
N SER A 115 -3.04 -0.86 1.64
CA SER A 115 -3.04 -2.32 1.51
C SER A 115 -2.41 -2.76 0.19
N GLU A 116 -2.67 -2.04 -0.90
CA GLU A 116 -2.10 -2.33 -2.21
C GLU A 116 -0.60 -2.03 -2.23
N ALA A 117 -0.16 -0.90 -1.69
CA ALA A 117 1.25 -0.59 -1.54
C ALA A 117 1.98 -1.67 -0.70
N ALA A 118 1.36 -2.14 0.38
CA ALA A 118 1.89 -3.22 1.19
C ALA A 118 1.91 -4.58 0.46
N ASN A 119 0.97 -4.84 -0.45
CA ASN A 119 0.98 -6.03 -1.32
C ASN A 119 2.10 -5.96 -2.37
N VAL A 120 2.38 -4.77 -2.91
CA VAL A 120 3.55 -4.57 -3.78
C VAL A 120 4.83 -4.85 -3.01
N VAL A 121 4.97 -4.32 -1.78
CA VAL A 121 6.08 -4.68 -0.88
C VAL A 121 6.13 -6.18 -0.64
N ALA A 122 5.00 -6.82 -0.35
CA ALA A 122 4.92 -8.26 -0.13
C ALA A 122 5.38 -9.07 -1.35
N ARG A 123 5.09 -8.61 -2.58
CA ARG A 123 5.51 -9.26 -3.82
C ARG A 123 7.03 -9.18 -4.00
N TYR A 124 7.62 -8.01 -3.77
CA TYR A 124 9.03 -7.72 -4.05
C TYR A 124 9.95 -7.71 -2.82
N HIS A 125 9.48 -8.19 -1.66
CA HIS A 125 10.26 -8.15 -0.40
C HIS A 125 11.60 -8.93 -0.48
N LYS A 126 11.68 -9.93 -1.36
CA LYS A 126 12.91 -10.71 -1.58
C LYS A 126 13.93 -9.98 -2.45
N ASP A 127 13.47 -9.15 -3.36
CA ASP A 127 14.33 -8.34 -4.25
C ASP A 127 14.92 -7.14 -3.50
N HIS A 128 14.23 -6.70 -2.44
CA HIS A 128 14.69 -5.60 -1.57
C HIS A 128 14.72 -6.01 -0.08
N PRO A 129 15.54 -7.00 0.31
CA PRO A 129 15.47 -7.61 1.64
C PRO A 129 15.94 -6.66 2.76
N HIS A 130 16.74 -5.64 2.43
CA HIS A 130 17.31 -4.70 3.39
C HIS A 130 16.39 -3.53 3.76
N ARG A 131 15.29 -3.31 3.01
CA ARG A 131 14.33 -2.24 3.32
C ARG A 131 13.57 -2.54 4.60
N HIS A 132 13.32 -1.54 5.44
CA HIS A 132 12.58 -1.71 6.69
C HIS A 132 11.23 -2.40 6.48
N VAL A 133 10.48 -1.99 5.44
CA VAL A 133 9.17 -2.55 5.12
C VAL A 133 9.23 -4.03 4.71
N SER A 134 10.29 -4.46 4.02
CA SER A 134 10.52 -5.87 3.66
C SER A 134 10.82 -6.71 4.89
N VAL A 135 11.68 -6.21 5.78
CA VAL A 135 12.02 -6.86 7.05
C VAL A 135 10.77 -6.95 7.94
N LEU A 136 10.01 -5.86 8.05
CA LEU A 136 8.75 -5.81 8.80
C LEU A 136 7.76 -6.85 8.26
N TYR A 137 7.53 -6.87 6.95
CA TYR A 137 6.66 -7.83 6.29
C TYR A 137 7.08 -9.27 6.59
N ALA A 138 8.34 -9.63 6.32
CA ALA A 138 8.85 -10.98 6.50
C ALA A 138 8.72 -11.45 7.97
N ARG A 139 9.09 -10.57 8.91
CA ARG A 139 9.01 -10.83 10.36
C ARG A 139 7.57 -11.10 10.81
N VAL A 140 6.63 -10.25 10.42
CA VAL A 140 5.21 -10.39 10.83
C VAL A 140 4.56 -11.58 10.12
N ARG A 141 4.82 -11.77 8.82
CA ARG A 141 4.29 -12.88 8.04
C ARG A 141 4.63 -14.22 8.66
N LYS A 142 5.89 -14.41 9.10
CA LYS A 142 6.36 -15.65 9.75
C LYS A 142 5.57 -15.99 11.02
N ARG A 143 5.08 -15.00 11.76
CA ARG A 143 4.40 -15.19 13.06
C ARG A 143 2.87 -15.16 12.99
N ARG A 144 2.30 -14.35 12.10
CA ARG A 144 0.86 -13.99 12.11
C ARG A 144 0.19 -14.11 10.73
N GLY A 145 0.92 -14.56 9.71
CA GLY A 145 0.40 -14.72 8.35
C GLY A 145 0.37 -13.44 7.52
N HIS A 146 0.01 -13.60 6.25
CA HIS A 146 0.11 -12.55 5.22
C HIS A 146 -0.75 -11.32 5.51
N GLN A 147 -2.03 -11.52 5.86
CA GLN A 147 -2.98 -10.41 6.06
C GLN A 147 -2.55 -9.47 7.20
N VAL A 148 -2.01 -10.02 8.29
CA VAL A 148 -1.50 -9.23 9.42
C VAL A 148 -0.22 -8.49 9.03
N ALA A 149 0.63 -9.11 8.20
CA ALA A 149 1.84 -8.47 7.71
C ALA A 149 1.55 -7.29 6.77
N VAL A 150 0.57 -7.43 5.88
CA VAL A 150 0.09 -6.34 5.01
C VAL A 150 -0.43 -5.19 5.85
N GLY A 151 -1.27 -5.46 6.87
CA GLY A 151 -1.74 -4.41 7.78
C GLY A 151 -0.63 -3.71 8.56
N ALA A 152 0.40 -4.44 9.00
CA ALA A 152 1.55 -3.84 9.69
C ALA A 152 2.38 -2.93 8.78
N VAL A 153 2.63 -3.34 7.53
CA VAL A 153 3.31 -2.49 6.54
C VAL A 153 2.45 -1.29 6.16
N GLY A 154 1.15 -1.48 5.91
CA GLY A 154 0.24 -0.38 5.61
C GLY A 154 0.18 0.66 6.74
N ARG A 155 0.21 0.22 8.01
CA ARG A 155 0.34 1.14 9.15
C ARG A 155 1.62 1.94 9.10
N HIS A 156 2.76 1.29 8.86
CA HIS A 156 4.06 1.97 8.73
C HIS A 156 4.03 3.02 7.63
N LEU A 157 3.48 2.68 6.46
CA LEU A 157 3.36 3.61 5.33
C LEU A 157 2.46 4.80 5.69
N ALA A 158 1.34 4.58 6.35
CA ALA A 158 0.45 5.67 6.79
C ALA A 158 1.12 6.61 7.82
N GLU A 159 1.88 6.06 8.77
CA GLU A 159 2.64 6.87 9.73
C GLU A 159 3.78 7.64 9.06
N ALA A 160 4.44 7.04 8.06
CA ALA A 160 5.46 7.71 7.27
C ALA A 160 4.88 8.86 6.44
N THR A 161 3.73 8.64 5.78
CA THR A 161 2.99 9.68 5.04
C THR A 161 2.78 10.93 5.89
N TYR A 162 2.38 10.76 7.17
CA TYR A 162 2.19 11.89 8.07
C TYR A 162 3.43 12.77 8.18
N TRP A 163 4.59 12.15 8.42
CA TRP A 163 5.85 12.89 8.58
C TRP A 163 6.36 13.47 7.27
N MET A 164 6.21 12.76 6.17
CA MET A 164 6.60 13.23 4.85
C MET A 164 5.85 14.50 4.46
N LEU A 165 4.52 14.52 4.65
CA LEU A 165 3.70 15.69 4.36
C LEU A 165 3.92 16.80 5.38
N LYS A 166 4.10 16.48 6.66
CA LYS A 166 4.32 17.50 7.71
C LYS A 166 5.65 18.22 7.57
N LYS A 167 6.69 17.53 7.08
CA LYS A 167 8.05 18.06 6.92
C LYS A 167 8.39 18.43 5.48
N SER A 168 7.52 18.11 4.53
CA SER A 168 7.78 18.24 3.09
C SER A 168 9.07 17.52 2.64
N GLU A 169 9.32 16.33 3.20
CA GLU A 169 10.51 15.52 2.94
C GLU A 169 10.15 14.18 2.29
N ALA A 170 11.03 13.68 1.43
CA ALA A 170 10.87 12.37 0.80
C ALA A 170 10.98 11.24 1.84
N TYR A 171 10.43 10.07 1.50
CA TYR A 171 10.52 8.89 2.34
C TYR A 171 11.98 8.53 2.59
N ARG A 172 12.33 8.36 3.86
CA ARG A 172 13.62 7.83 4.29
C ARG A 172 13.38 6.49 4.97
N ASP A 173 14.05 5.45 4.47
CA ASP A 173 14.01 4.14 5.09
C ASP A 173 14.54 4.26 6.53
N PRO A 174 13.76 3.88 7.56
CA PRO A 174 14.22 3.95 8.94
C PRO A 174 15.50 3.14 9.11
N VAL A 175 16.54 3.77 9.68
CA VAL A 175 17.76 3.05 10.05
C VAL A 175 17.37 1.87 10.93
N LEU A 176 17.69 0.65 10.49
CA LEU A 176 17.46 -0.58 11.24
C LEU A 176 18.36 -0.54 12.48
N GLY A 177 17.91 0.14 13.53
CA GLY A 177 18.55 0.10 14.83
C GLY A 177 18.55 -1.34 15.34
N SER A 178 19.74 -1.86 15.63
CA SER A 178 19.93 -3.00 16.52
C SER A 178 19.00 -2.86 17.73
N GLY A 179 18.28 -3.93 18.05
CA GLY A 179 17.09 -3.95 18.91
C GLY A 179 17.05 -2.96 20.08
N ARG A 180 15.92 -2.23 20.19
CA ARG A 180 15.47 -1.73 21.49
C ARG A 180 14.90 -2.90 22.28
N SER A 181 15.75 -3.53 23.09
CA SER A 181 15.38 -4.21 24.34
C SER A 181 15.45 -3.17 25.47
N GLY A 182 14.49 -3.22 26.40
CA GLY A 182 14.35 -2.32 27.56
C GLY A 182 13.40 -1.16 27.24
N VAL A 183 12.27 -0.98 27.93
CA VAL A 183 11.94 -1.21 29.35
C VAL A 183 10.58 -1.89 29.47
#